data_AF-A0A5A7QFV5-F1
#
_entry.id   AF-A0A5A7QFV5-F1
#
_cell.length_a   1.000
_cell.length_b   1.000
_cell.length_c   1.000
_cell.angle_alpha   90.00
_cell.angle_beta   90.00
_cell.angle_gamma   90.00
#
_symmetry.space_group_name_H-M   'P 1'
#
loop_
_entity.id
_entity.type
_entity.pdbx_description
1 polymer ?
#
loop_
_entity_poly.entity_id
_entity_poly.type
_entity_poly.pdbx_seq_one_letter_code
_entity_poly.pdbx_strand_id
1 'polypeptide(L)'
;MSSLLVMMMSFCAAADFGFPRIVPYLTPEANSSNGVIFSVARSPVLDHKFFKQRGVKIPPYAVPLYEQLNWFKTHLKSVCGSNCANRLANSLILLGDIEANDIGYSLLQGKSIKEARTYVPIITQAQINVSRELFKMGARQLIIPGNAPIGCFPYILTAFPNKDPKAYDKFGCLKSVNNLMTFKNNHLQQAIAKLRTEFPNVSIFYGAFDDGVRQYLTQFMAGKLNTPHFF
;
A
#
# COMPACT_ATOMS: atom_id res chain seq x y z
N MET A 1 23.87 -3.55 11.22
CA MET A 1 23.40 -2.69 10.12
C MET A 1 22.15 -3.31 9.54
N SER A 2 20.98 -2.75 9.82
CA SER A 2 19.70 -3.24 9.29
C SER A 2 19.61 -2.85 7.82
N SER A 3 19.55 -3.82 6.90
CA SER A 3 19.28 -3.55 5.49
C SER A 3 17.79 -3.21 5.35
N LEU A 4 17.44 -1.96 5.08
CA LEU A 4 16.05 -1.58 4.87
C LEU A 4 15.59 -2.04 3.50
N LEU A 5 14.63 -2.95 3.40
CA LEU A 5 14.05 -3.31 2.12
C LEU A 5 12.64 -2.74 2.00
N VAL A 6 12.52 -1.55 1.43
CA VAL A 6 11.25 -0.86 1.31
C VAL A 6 10.47 -1.33 0.09
N MET A 7 9.31 -1.93 0.30
CA MET A 7 8.26 -1.93 -0.72
C MET A 7 7.33 -0.73 -0.44
N MET A 8 7.22 0.16 -1.43
CA MET A 8 6.03 1.00 -1.64
C MET A 8 5.68 2.09 -0.62
N MET A 9 6.50 3.14 -0.56
CA MET A 9 6.03 4.53 -0.70
C MET A 9 7.16 5.38 -1.28
N SER A 10 6.85 6.44 -2.04
CA SER A 10 7.83 7.48 -2.39
C SER A 10 8.35 8.08 -1.10
N PHE A 11 9.50 7.61 -0.67
CA PHE A 11 10.05 7.90 0.63
C PHE A 11 10.85 9.21 0.53
N CYS A 12 10.16 10.34 0.40
CA CYS A 12 10.78 11.64 0.66
C CYS A 12 11.29 11.71 2.12
N ALA A 13 10.71 10.90 3.03
CA ALA A 13 11.05 10.89 4.44
C ALA A 13 12.08 9.83 4.89
N ALA A 14 12.68 9.02 4.00
CA ALA A 14 13.48 7.87 4.46
C ALA A 14 14.73 8.38 5.15
N ALA A 15 15.35 9.40 4.53
CA ALA A 15 16.44 10.15 5.10
C ALA A 15 16.05 10.80 6.43
N ASP A 16 14.84 11.36 6.55
CA ASP A 16 14.35 12.00 7.78
C ASP A 16 14.22 11.02 8.96
N PHE A 17 13.99 9.73 8.67
CA PHE A 17 13.99 8.66 9.66
C PHE A 17 15.35 7.94 9.80
N GLY A 18 16.41 8.48 9.20
CA GLY A 18 17.77 7.94 9.28
C GLY A 18 18.01 6.67 8.46
N PHE A 19 17.12 6.36 7.51
CA PHE A 19 17.26 5.20 6.65
C PHE A 19 18.28 5.43 5.52
N PRO A 20 18.98 4.36 5.07
CA PRO A 20 19.91 4.47 3.94
C PRO A 20 19.17 4.86 2.66
N ARG A 21 19.90 5.45 1.71
CA ARG A 21 19.38 5.73 0.37
C ARG A 21 18.71 4.49 -0.22
N ILE A 22 17.48 4.66 -0.68
CA ILE A 22 16.68 3.61 -1.29
C ILE A 22 16.64 3.85 -2.81
N VAL A 23 16.85 2.81 -3.61
CA VAL A 23 16.89 2.92 -5.08
C VAL A 23 15.79 2.08 -5.72
N PRO A 24 15.23 2.47 -6.89
CA PRO A 24 14.28 1.61 -7.60
C PRO A 24 14.95 0.32 -8.10
N TYR A 25 14.22 -0.79 -8.06
CA TYR A 25 14.73 -2.12 -8.45
C TYR A 25 15.27 -2.18 -9.88
N LEU A 26 14.69 -1.42 -10.80
CA LEU A 26 15.07 -1.42 -12.22
C LEU A 26 16.31 -0.55 -12.52
N THR A 27 17.00 0.00 -11.52
CA THR A 27 18.24 0.76 -11.72
C THR A 27 19.49 -0.12 -11.54
N PRO A 28 20.63 0.22 -12.16
CA PRO A 28 21.87 -0.56 -12.04
C PRO A 28 22.37 -0.73 -10.61
N GLU A 29 22.05 0.21 -9.72
CA GLU A 29 22.54 0.26 -8.33
C GLU A 29 21.73 -0.63 -7.38
N ALA A 30 20.64 -1.24 -7.83
CA ALA A 30 19.76 -2.04 -6.96
C ALA A 30 20.54 -3.14 -6.22
N ASN A 31 21.42 -3.86 -6.91
CA ASN A 31 22.19 -4.98 -6.35
C ASN A 31 23.25 -4.57 -5.32
N SER A 32 23.74 -3.33 -5.36
CA SER A 32 24.73 -2.80 -4.42
C SER A 32 24.11 -1.92 -3.33
N SER A 33 22.80 -1.68 -3.38
CA SER A 33 22.10 -0.84 -2.42
C SER A 33 21.72 -1.58 -1.13
N ASN A 34 21.68 -0.83 -0.03
CA ASN A 34 21.16 -1.29 1.26
C ASN A 34 19.65 -1.15 1.38
N GLY A 35 18.99 -0.54 0.38
CA GLY A 35 17.55 -0.56 0.24
C GLY A 35 17.05 -0.39 -1.19
N VAL A 36 15.99 -1.14 -1.52
CA VAL A 36 15.48 -1.27 -2.88
C VAL A 36 13.96 -1.15 -2.88
N ILE A 37 13.42 -0.39 -3.84
CA ILE A 37 12.00 -0.17 -4.10
C ILE A 37 11.53 -1.02 -5.27
N PHE A 38 10.58 -1.91 -5.02
CA PHE A 38 9.94 -2.75 -6.05
C PHE A 38 8.60 -2.19 -6.56
N SER A 39 8.13 -1.08 -5.98
CA SER A 39 6.89 -0.41 -6.38
C SER A 39 6.89 -0.11 -7.87
N VAL A 40 5.75 -0.33 -8.52
CA VAL A 40 5.43 0.33 -9.77
C VAL A 40 4.20 1.20 -9.56
N ALA A 41 4.28 2.47 -9.96
CA ALA A 41 3.19 3.41 -9.79
C ALA A 41 1.90 2.88 -10.42
N ARG A 42 0.78 3.11 -9.71
CA ARG A 42 -0.57 2.69 -10.13
C ARG A 42 -0.79 1.19 -10.26
N SER A 43 0.07 0.38 -9.66
CA SER A 43 -0.10 -1.07 -9.60
C SER A 43 -1.24 -1.47 -8.67
N PRO A 44 -2.07 -2.44 -9.05
CA PRO A 44 -3.02 -3.06 -8.13
C PRO A 44 -2.38 -4.20 -7.32
N VAL A 45 -3.08 -4.67 -6.28
CA VAL A 45 -2.77 -5.95 -5.64
C VAL A 45 -3.07 -7.10 -6.59
N LEU A 46 -4.27 -7.09 -7.16
CA LEU A 46 -4.80 -8.20 -7.94
C LEU A 46 -4.27 -8.19 -9.37
N ASP A 47 -4.32 -9.35 -10.02
CA ASP A 47 -3.81 -9.50 -11.38
C ASP A 47 -4.69 -8.79 -12.42
N HIS A 48 -4.12 -8.52 -13.60
CA HIS A 48 -4.87 -7.88 -14.70
C HIS A 48 -6.05 -8.75 -15.15
N LYS A 49 -5.96 -10.07 -14.99
CA LYS A 49 -7.01 -11.03 -15.35
C LYS A 49 -8.27 -10.81 -14.50
N PHE A 50 -8.12 -10.60 -13.19
CA PHE A 50 -9.22 -10.30 -12.27
C PHE A 50 -10.03 -9.08 -12.74
N PHE A 51 -9.34 -8.01 -13.12
CA PHE A 51 -9.96 -6.77 -13.58
C PHE A 51 -10.56 -6.90 -14.98
N LYS A 52 -9.84 -7.56 -15.91
CA LYS A 52 -10.32 -7.80 -17.28
C LYS A 52 -11.66 -8.54 -17.30
N GLN A 53 -11.81 -9.57 -16.46
CA GLN A 53 -13.07 -10.31 -16.32
C GLN A 53 -14.23 -9.46 -15.79
N ARG A 54 -13.92 -8.33 -15.13
CA ARG A 54 -14.89 -7.37 -14.60
C ARG A 54 -15.08 -6.16 -15.50
N GLY A 55 -14.44 -6.13 -16.68
CA GLY A 55 -14.49 -4.97 -17.57
C GLY A 55 -13.75 -3.73 -17.05
N VAL A 56 -12.80 -3.93 -16.12
CA VAL A 56 -11.96 -2.85 -15.58
C VAL A 56 -10.61 -2.93 -16.27
N LYS A 57 -10.16 -1.82 -16.86
CA LYS A 57 -8.85 -1.71 -17.53
C LYS A 57 -7.79 -1.26 -16.54
N ILE A 58 -6.64 -1.92 -16.59
CA ILE A 58 -5.44 -1.59 -15.82
C ILE A 58 -4.35 -1.17 -16.82
N PRO A 59 -3.52 -0.14 -16.54
CA PRO A 59 -2.43 0.25 -17.42
C PRO A 59 -1.50 -0.93 -17.71
N PRO A 60 -1.07 -1.16 -18.97
CA PRO A 60 -0.24 -2.31 -19.32
C PRO A 60 1.09 -2.39 -18.57
N TYR A 61 1.64 -1.24 -18.15
CA TYR A 61 2.90 -1.17 -17.40
C TYR A 61 2.73 -1.45 -15.90
N ALA A 62 1.51 -1.50 -15.37
CA ALA A 62 1.26 -1.69 -13.95
C ALA A 62 1.58 -3.14 -13.56
N VAL A 63 2.36 -3.32 -12.49
CA VAL A 63 2.90 -4.63 -12.09
C VAL A 63 2.22 -5.09 -10.80
N PRO A 64 1.34 -6.11 -10.84
CA PRO A 64 0.62 -6.58 -9.66
C PRO A 64 1.54 -6.99 -8.50
N LEU A 65 1.01 -6.96 -7.28
CA LEU A 65 1.78 -7.24 -6.06
C LEU A 65 2.58 -8.55 -6.12
N TYR A 66 1.99 -9.60 -6.68
CA TYR A 66 2.66 -10.90 -6.79
C TYR A 66 3.87 -10.86 -7.75
N GLU A 67 3.81 -10.07 -8.82
CA GLU A 67 4.95 -9.90 -9.74
C GLU A 67 6.06 -9.07 -9.09
N GLN A 68 5.71 -8.04 -8.31
CA GLN A 68 6.70 -7.30 -7.50
C GLN A 68 7.37 -8.22 -6.46
N LEU A 69 6.64 -9.17 -5.86
CA LEU A 69 7.22 -10.22 -5.02
C LEU A 69 8.20 -11.12 -5.80
N ASN A 70 7.91 -11.44 -7.06
CA ASN A 70 8.82 -12.24 -7.90
C ASN A 70 10.10 -11.48 -8.24
N TRP A 71 10.01 -10.17 -8.49
CA TRP A 71 11.18 -9.30 -8.64
C TRP A 71 12.01 -9.27 -7.36
N PHE A 72 11.37 -9.13 -6.22
CA PHE A 72 12.02 -9.21 -4.92
C PHE A 72 12.73 -10.55 -4.69
N LYS A 73 12.05 -11.67 -4.96
CA LYS A 73 12.63 -13.02 -4.86
C LYS A 73 13.84 -13.18 -5.80
N THR A 74 13.79 -12.62 -7.00
CA THR A 74 14.90 -12.62 -7.97
C THR A 74 16.07 -11.79 -7.45
N HIS A 75 15.80 -10.60 -6.92
CA HIS A 75 16.82 -9.73 -6.34
C HIS A 75 17.53 -10.39 -5.16
N LEU A 76 16.82 -11.04 -4.25
CA LEU A 76 17.46 -11.73 -3.12
C LEU A 76 18.46 -12.79 -3.57
N LYS A 77 18.15 -13.53 -4.64
CA LYS A 77 19.09 -14.52 -5.20
C LYS A 77 20.40 -13.88 -5.65
N SER A 78 20.39 -12.65 -6.18
CA SER A 78 21.60 -11.96 -6.61
C SER A 78 22.40 -11.33 -5.47
N VAL A 79 21.77 -10.94 -4.37
CA VAL A 79 22.43 -10.11 -3.33
C VAL A 79 22.76 -10.81 -2.01
N CYS A 80 22.20 -11.99 -1.72
CA CYS A 80 22.46 -12.66 -0.43
C CYS A 80 22.74 -14.16 -0.50
N GLY A 81 22.56 -14.83 -1.65
CA GLY A 81 22.87 -16.25 -1.79
C GLY A 81 22.23 -17.12 -0.70
N SER A 82 23.04 -17.91 0.02
CA SER A 82 22.58 -18.75 1.14
C SER A 82 22.23 -17.98 2.43
N ASN A 83 22.66 -16.72 2.57
CA ASN A 83 22.48 -15.92 3.79
C ASN A 83 21.18 -15.07 3.77
N CYS A 84 20.27 -15.32 2.82
CA CYS A 84 19.09 -14.46 2.63
C CYS A 84 18.14 -14.44 3.83
N ALA A 85 17.93 -15.58 4.51
CA ALA A 85 17.04 -15.62 5.67
C ALA A 85 17.51 -14.69 6.80
N ASN A 86 18.82 -14.69 7.08
CA ASN A 86 19.41 -13.81 8.09
C ASN A 86 19.38 -12.33 7.66
N ARG A 87 19.66 -12.03 6.38
CA ARG A 87 19.54 -10.67 5.86
C ARG A 87 18.11 -10.15 6.02
N LEU A 88 17.11 -10.96 5.64
CA LEU A 88 15.69 -10.63 5.78
C LEU A 88 15.23 -10.50 7.22
N ALA A 89 15.74 -11.32 8.14
CA ALA A 89 15.41 -11.20 9.55
C ALA A 89 15.84 -9.83 10.13
N ASN A 90 16.92 -9.27 9.59
CA ASN A 90 17.46 -7.96 9.96
C ASN A 90 16.95 -6.81 9.05
N SER A 91 16.01 -7.11 8.15
CA SER A 91 15.38 -6.12 7.27
C SER A 91 14.01 -5.71 7.78
N LEU A 92 13.71 -4.41 7.60
CA LEU A 92 12.37 -3.88 7.69
C LEU A 92 11.74 -3.90 6.30
N ILE A 93 10.54 -4.47 6.19
CA ILE A 93 9.75 -4.51 4.97
C ILE A 93 8.49 -3.67 5.14
N LEU A 94 8.20 -2.79 4.18
CA LEU A 94 6.91 -2.12 4.04
C LEU A 94 6.12 -2.83 2.93
N LEU A 95 4.84 -3.13 3.11
CA LEU A 95 4.02 -3.90 2.16
C LEU A 95 2.58 -3.34 2.05
N GLY A 96 2.35 -2.49 1.06
CA GLY A 96 1.19 -1.58 0.93
C GLY A 96 1.74 -0.24 0.46
N ASP A 97 1.05 0.89 0.30
CA ASP A 97 -0.36 1.28 0.15
C ASP A 97 -0.76 1.07 -1.33
N ILE A 98 -1.16 -0.14 -1.68
CA ILE A 98 -1.38 -0.56 -3.09
C ILE A 98 -2.86 -0.83 -3.38
N GLU A 99 -3.60 -1.26 -2.37
CA GLU A 99 -4.98 -1.73 -2.43
C GLU A 99 -5.96 -0.62 -2.84
N ALA A 100 -5.59 0.64 -2.60
CA ALA A 100 -6.35 1.80 -3.05
C ALA A 100 -6.50 1.84 -4.57
N ASN A 101 -5.54 1.31 -5.34
CA ASN A 101 -5.62 1.25 -6.79
C ASN A 101 -6.71 0.28 -7.25
N ASP A 102 -6.81 -0.91 -6.63
CA ASP A 102 -7.84 -1.92 -6.96
C ASP A 102 -9.26 -1.34 -6.83
N ILE A 103 -9.51 -0.59 -5.74
CA ILE A 103 -10.77 0.11 -5.51
C ILE A 103 -10.91 1.30 -6.46
N GLY A 104 -9.90 2.16 -6.57
CA GLY A 104 -9.91 3.35 -7.41
C GLY A 104 -10.20 3.04 -8.87
N TYR A 105 -9.49 2.08 -9.48
CA TYR A 105 -9.74 1.65 -10.86
C TYR A 105 -11.15 1.15 -11.09
N SER A 106 -11.67 0.38 -10.13
CA SER A 106 -13.01 -0.18 -10.21
C SER A 106 -14.04 0.94 -10.18
N LEU A 107 -13.95 1.83 -9.18
CA LEU A 107 -14.88 2.96 -9.07
C LEU A 107 -14.82 3.78 -10.35
N LEU A 108 -13.65 4.30 -10.72
CA LEU A 108 -13.43 5.18 -11.89
C LEU A 108 -13.97 4.64 -13.22
N GLN A 109 -14.18 3.33 -13.33
CA GLN A 109 -14.71 2.68 -14.52
C GLN A 109 -16.15 2.18 -14.33
N GLY A 110 -16.90 2.84 -13.44
CA GLY A 110 -18.34 2.69 -13.28
C GLY A 110 -18.76 1.57 -12.33
N LYS A 111 -17.84 0.93 -11.59
CA LYS A 111 -18.23 -0.09 -10.61
C LYS A 111 -18.87 0.56 -9.39
N SER A 112 -19.95 -0.05 -8.91
CA SER A 112 -20.63 0.44 -7.72
C SER A 112 -19.79 0.22 -6.46
N ILE A 113 -20.04 1.01 -5.41
CA ILE A 113 -19.44 0.80 -4.08
C ILE A 113 -19.74 -0.61 -3.56
N LYS A 114 -20.96 -1.13 -3.81
CA LYS A 114 -21.36 -2.48 -3.41
C LYS A 114 -20.49 -3.54 -4.10
N GLU A 115 -20.25 -3.38 -5.41
CA GLU A 115 -19.40 -4.28 -6.18
C GLU A 115 -17.93 -4.20 -5.73
N ALA A 116 -17.37 -2.99 -5.62
CA ALA A 116 -15.99 -2.79 -5.16
C ALA A 116 -15.76 -3.36 -3.74
N ARG A 117 -16.77 -3.30 -2.86
CA ARG A 117 -16.73 -3.91 -1.52
C ARG A 117 -16.53 -5.42 -1.56
N THR A 118 -17.01 -6.11 -2.59
CA THR A 118 -16.80 -7.56 -2.74
C THR A 118 -15.35 -7.93 -3.05
N TYR A 119 -14.54 -6.97 -3.49
CA TYR A 119 -13.13 -7.20 -3.82
C TYR A 119 -12.24 -7.16 -2.58
N VAL A 120 -12.68 -6.47 -1.52
CA VAL A 120 -11.90 -6.27 -0.28
C VAL A 120 -11.33 -7.57 0.30
N PRO A 121 -12.11 -8.65 0.50
CA PRO A 121 -11.55 -9.90 1.02
C PRO A 121 -10.49 -10.51 0.10
N ILE A 122 -10.66 -10.38 -1.21
CA ILE A 122 -9.75 -10.96 -2.23
C ILE A 122 -8.43 -10.18 -2.22
N ILE A 123 -8.51 -8.84 -2.21
CA ILE A 123 -7.37 -7.93 -2.11
C ILE A 123 -6.58 -8.22 -0.83
N THR A 124 -7.26 -8.21 0.32
CA THR A 124 -6.63 -8.48 1.62
C THR A 124 -5.99 -9.86 1.66
N GLN A 125 -6.66 -10.90 1.14
CA GLN A 125 -6.09 -12.24 1.14
C GLN A 125 -4.81 -12.33 0.28
N ALA A 126 -4.77 -11.68 -0.87
CA ALA A 126 -3.58 -11.64 -1.72
C ALA A 126 -2.39 -10.97 -1.02
N GLN A 127 -2.62 -9.82 -0.36
CA GLN A 127 -1.58 -9.12 0.41
C GLN A 127 -1.09 -9.94 1.62
N ILE A 128 -2.01 -10.60 2.33
CA ILE A 128 -1.67 -11.48 3.46
C ILE A 128 -0.88 -12.70 2.97
N ASN A 129 -1.22 -13.27 1.82
CA ASN A 129 -0.45 -14.37 1.23
C ASN A 129 0.99 -13.95 0.90
N VAL A 130 1.19 -12.76 0.31
CA VAL A 130 2.53 -12.20 0.10
C VAL A 130 3.26 -12.01 1.43
N SER A 131 2.58 -11.53 2.47
CA SER A 131 3.14 -11.40 3.81
C SER A 131 3.65 -12.74 4.36
N ARG A 132 2.85 -13.82 4.22
CA ARG A 132 3.25 -15.18 4.62
C ARG A 132 4.49 -15.65 3.88
N GLU A 133 4.55 -15.41 2.57
CA GLU A 133 5.71 -15.78 1.75
C GLU A 133 6.98 -15.06 2.23
N LEU A 134 6.90 -13.77 2.56
CA LEU A 134 8.03 -13.03 3.14
C LEU A 134 8.51 -13.64 4.46
N PHE A 135 7.59 -14.05 5.34
CA PHE A 135 7.96 -14.67 6.62
C PHE A 135 8.58 -16.06 6.45
N LYS A 136 8.06 -16.88 5.53
CA LYS A 136 8.66 -18.17 5.16
C LYS A 136 10.08 -18.00 4.61
N MET A 137 10.35 -16.89 3.92
CA MET A 137 11.68 -16.55 3.42
C MET A 137 12.65 -16.05 4.50
N GLY A 138 12.16 -15.75 5.71
CA GLY A 138 12.97 -15.34 6.85
C GLY A 138 12.74 -13.91 7.33
N ALA A 139 11.83 -13.14 6.71
CA ALA A 139 11.49 -11.80 7.20
C ALA A 139 10.96 -11.85 8.65
N ARG A 140 11.31 -10.84 9.44
CA ARG A 140 10.87 -10.72 10.84
C ARG A 140 10.20 -9.40 11.17
N GLN A 141 10.33 -8.37 10.32
CA GLN A 141 9.76 -7.05 10.57
C GLN A 141 8.98 -6.59 9.33
N LEU A 142 7.67 -6.43 9.49
CA LEU A 142 6.77 -6.05 8.40
C LEU A 142 5.84 -4.93 8.84
N ILE A 143 5.77 -3.85 8.05
CA ILE A 143 4.77 -2.79 8.16
C ILE A 143 3.77 -2.99 7.03
N ILE A 144 2.49 -3.05 7.36
CA ILE A 144 1.39 -3.08 6.40
C ILE A 144 0.53 -1.83 6.63
N PRO A 145 0.66 -0.79 5.81
CA PRO A 145 -0.16 0.40 5.94
C PRO A 145 -1.60 0.13 5.50
N GLY A 146 -2.56 0.75 6.18
CA GLY A 146 -3.88 0.98 5.61
C GLY A 146 -3.80 2.02 4.49
N ASN A 147 -4.90 2.21 3.75
CA ASN A 147 -4.93 3.28 2.75
C ASN A 147 -5.54 4.56 3.33
N ALA A 148 -5.13 5.69 2.77
CA ALA A 148 -5.74 6.99 3.00
C ALA A 148 -7.24 7.02 2.59
N PRO A 149 -8.01 8.02 3.08
CA PRO A 149 -9.40 8.18 2.71
C PRO A 149 -9.51 8.72 1.27
N ILE A 150 -9.49 7.83 0.28
CA ILE A 150 -9.45 8.23 -1.14
C ILE A 150 -10.67 9.04 -1.59
N GLY A 151 -11.78 9.03 -0.83
CA GLY A 151 -12.92 9.92 -1.05
C GLY A 151 -12.60 11.40 -0.90
N CYS A 152 -11.45 11.75 -0.33
CA CYS A 152 -10.93 13.12 -0.25
C CYS A 152 -10.07 13.50 -1.47
N PHE A 153 -9.72 12.55 -2.35
CA PHE A 153 -8.73 12.79 -3.39
C PHE A 153 -9.39 13.48 -4.59
N PRO A 154 -8.74 14.49 -5.21
CA PRO A 154 -9.32 15.22 -6.34
C PRO A 154 -9.80 14.31 -7.48
N TYR A 155 -9.05 13.25 -7.81
CA TYR A 155 -9.43 12.35 -8.89
C TYR A 155 -10.73 11.56 -8.60
N ILE A 156 -11.01 11.23 -7.34
CA ILE A 156 -12.26 10.59 -6.93
C ILE A 156 -13.40 11.60 -6.94
N LEU A 157 -13.18 12.80 -6.39
CA LEU A 157 -14.20 13.85 -6.33
C LEU A 157 -14.65 14.29 -7.73
N THR A 158 -13.72 14.40 -8.67
CA THR A 158 -14.01 14.76 -10.07
C THR A 158 -14.74 13.65 -10.82
N ALA A 159 -14.41 12.37 -10.56
CA ALA A 159 -15.01 11.25 -11.28
C ALA A 159 -16.33 10.74 -10.67
N PHE A 160 -16.55 10.99 -9.36
CA PHE A 160 -17.76 10.63 -8.62
C PHE A 160 -18.48 11.85 -8.05
N PRO A 161 -18.79 12.89 -8.86
CA PRO A 161 -19.48 14.06 -8.36
C PRO A 161 -20.87 13.65 -7.90
N ASN A 162 -21.29 14.16 -6.74
CA ASN A 162 -22.61 13.95 -6.20
C ASN A 162 -23.33 15.29 -6.05
N LYS A 163 -24.58 15.36 -6.52
CA LYS A 163 -25.39 16.59 -6.45
C LYS A 163 -25.93 16.85 -5.05
N ASP A 164 -26.00 15.84 -4.19
CA ASP A 164 -26.43 15.97 -2.80
C ASP A 164 -25.26 16.49 -1.95
N PRO A 165 -25.33 17.71 -1.39
CA PRO A 165 -24.31 18.22 -0.49
C PRO A 165 -24.11 17.32 0.74
N LYS A 166 -25.14 16.58 1.16
CA LYS A 166 -25.06 15.63 2.27
C LYS A 166 -24.29 14.37 1.92
N ALA A 167 -23.86 14.15 0.66
CA ALA A 167 -22.97 13.06 0.30
C ALA A 167 -21.53 13.28 0.81
N TYR A 168 -21.18 14.53 1.11
CA TYR A 168 -19.85 14.93 1.55
C TYR A 168 -19.80 15.10 3.08
N ASP A 169 -18.61 14.93 3.66
CA ASP A 169 -18.34 15.27 5.05
C ASP A 169 -17.87 16.74 5.19
N LYS A 170 -17.56 17.14 6.43
CA LYS A 170 -17.10 18.50 6.75
C LYS A 170 -15.77 18.91 6.08
N PHE A 171 -15.03 17.94 5.53
CA PHE A 171 -13.78 18.17 4.81
C PHE A 171 -13.98 18.19 3.29
N GLY A 172 -15.22 18.05 2.81
CA GLY A 172 -15.53 17.94 1.38
C GLY A 172 -15.22 16.57 0.79
N CYS A 173 -15.01 15.54 1.62
CA CYS A 173 -14.73 14.19 1.15
C CYS A 173 -16.02 13.38 0.94
N LEU A 174 -16.04 12.51 -0.08
CA LEU A 174 -17.18 11.60 -0.32
C LEU A 174 -17.30 10.53 0.77
N LYS A 175 -18.39 10.58 1.55
CA LYS A 175 -18.62 9.65 2.67
C LYS A 175 -18.73 8.21 2.23
N SER A 176 -19.42 7.93 1.12
CA SER A 176 -19.62 6.56 0.62
C SER A 176 -18.31 5.87 0.28
N VAL A 177 -17.37 6.58 -0.35
CA VAL A 177 -16.03 6.08 -0.69
C VAL A 177 -15.18 5.91 0.57
N ASN A 178 -15.18 6.90 1.47
CA ASN A 178 -14.43 6.80 2.72
C ASN A 178 -14.95 5.70 3.64
N ASN A 179 -16.25 5.41 3.64
CA ASN A 179 -16.82 4.27 4.37
C ASN A 179 -16.35 2.94 3.79
N LEU A 180 -16.19 2.84 2.46
CA LEU A 180 -15.60 1.66 1.81
C LEU A 180 -14.13 1.49 2.20
N MET A 181 -13.34 2.57 2.21
CA MET A 181 -11.93 2.50 2.65
C MET A 181 -11.80 2.15 4.13
N THR A 182 -12.69 2.67 4.98
CA THR A 182 -12.76 2.30 6.41
C THR A 182 -13.07 0.82 6.56
N PHE A 183 -14.04 0.29 5.81
CA PHE A 183 -14.35 -1.13 5.78
C PHE A 183 -13.14 -1.97 5.34
N LYS A 184 -12.42 -1.54 4.30
CA LYS A 184 -11.19 -2.20 3.83
C LYS A 184 -10.08 -2.20 4.89
N ASN A 185 -9.82 -1.07 5.51
CA ASN A 185 -8.79 -0.93 6.55
C ASN A 185 -9.13 -1.77 7.78
N ASN A 186 -10.41 -1.83 8.19
CA ASN A 186 -10.86 -2.71 9.27
C ASN A 186 -10.67 -4.20 8.92
N HIS A 187 -11.00 -4.59 7.69
CA HIS A 187 -10.81 -5.96 7.22
C HIS A 187 -9.32 -6.35 7.20
N LEU A 188 -8.45 -5.43 6.76
CA LEU A 188 -7.00 -5.61 6.78
C LEU A 188 -6.46 -5.76 8.21
N GLN A 189 -6.88 -4.91 9.15
CA GLN A 189 -6.46 -5.01 10.55
C GLN A 189 -6.86 -6.35 11.19
N GLN A 190 -8.06 -6.84 10.91
CA GLN A 190 -8.49 -8.17 11.36
C GLN A 190 -7.61 -9.28 10.77
N ALA A 191 -7.25 -9.18 9.48
CA ALA A 191 -6.37 -10.15 8.85
C ALA A 191 -4.93 -10.09 9.40
N ILE A 192 -4.42 -8.89 9.69
CA ILE A 192 -3.13 -8.68 10.37
C ILE A 192 -3.14 -9.31 11.77
N ALA A 193 -4.22 -9.15 12.54
CA ALA A 193 -4.35 -9.76 13.86
C ALA A 193 -4.24 -11.29 13.78
N LYS A 194 -4.92 -11.92 12.80
CA LYS A 194 -4.79 -13.36 12.54
C LYS A 194 -3.37 -13.73 12.10
N LEU A 195 -2.76 -12.92 11.23
CA LEU A 195 -1.40 -13.18 10.76
C LEU A 195 -0.36 -13.12 11.89
N ARG A 196 -0.54 -12.23 12.88
CA ARG A 196 0.28 -12.19 14.09
C ARG A 196 0.15 -13.47 14.92
N THR A 197 -1.04 -14.06 15.00
CA THR A 197 -1.22 -15.37 15.68
C THR A 197 -0.59 -16.54 14.90
N GLU A 198 -0.57 -16.46 13.56
CA GLU A 198 0.05 -17.46 12.70
C GLU A 198 1.59 -17.41 12.78
N PHE A 199 2.16 -16.22 12.99
CA PHE A 199 3.61 -16.00 13.08
C PHE A 199 3.98 -15.27 14.39
N PRO A 200 4.00 -15.95 15.55
CA PRO A 200 4.24 -15.29 16.84
C PRO A 200 5.65 -14.71 16.99
N ASN A 201 6.62 -15.19 16.19
CA ASN A 201 8.02 -14.77 16.24
C ASN A 201 8.36 -13.63 15.27
N VAL A 202 7.37 -12.97 14.67
CA VAL A 202 7.58 -11.84 13.74
C VAL A 202 6.82 -10.61 14.22
N SER A 203 7.44 -9.44 14.03
CA SER A 203 6.84 -8.15 14.35
C SER A 203 6.08 -7.62 13.14
N ILE A 204 4.76 -7.57 13.26
CA ILE A 204 3.87 -7.02 12.23
C ILE A 204 3.24 -5.73 12.74
N PHE A 205 3.49 -4.62 12.08
CA PHE A 205 2.96 -3.31 12.43
C PHE A 205 1.92 -2.86 11.40
N TYR A 206 0.82 -2.29 11.87
CA TYR A 206 -0.17 -1.65 11.00
C TYR A 206 0.15 -0.16 10.89
N GLY A 207 0.24 0.37 9.67
CA GLY A 207 0.42 1.81 9.44
C GLY A 207 -0.93 2.53 9.36
N ALA A 208 -1.25 3.36 10.33
CA ALA A 208 -2.52 4.09 10.42
C ALA A 208 -2.57 5.33 9.50
N PHE A 209 -2.41 5.12 8.19
CA PHE A 209 -2.37 6.20 7.20
C PHE A 209 -3.67 7.02 7.11
N ASP A 210 -4.83 6.37 7.28
CA ASP A 210 -6.12 7.08 7.31
C ASP A 210 -6.16 8.11 8.45
N ASP A 211 -5.74 7.72 9.64
CA ASP A 211 -5.71 8.61 10.81
C ASP A 211 -4.77 9.79 10.60
N GLY A 212 -3.58 9.53 10.03
CA GLY A 212 -2.62 10.59 9.70
C GLY A 212 -3.19 11.62 8.73
N VAL A 213 -3.86 11.17 7.66
CA VAL A 213 -4.49 12.08 6.69
C VAL A 213 -5.65 12.85 7.32
N ARG A 214 -6.50 12.20 8.12
CA ARG A 214 -7.61 12.87 8.81
C ARG A 214 -7.12 13.90 9.83
N GLN A 215 -6.02 13.60 10.52
CA GLN A 215 -5.39 14.54 11.44
C GLN A 215 -4.86 15.75 10.68
N TYR A 216 -4.16 15.54 9.56
CA TYR A 216 -3.68 16.62 8.69
C TYR A 216 -4.83 17.50 8.21
N LEU A 217 -5.90 16.91 7.65
CA LEU A 217 -7.09 17.66 7.21
C LEU A 217 -7.72 18.46 8.34
N THR A 218 -7.79 17.89 9.55
CA THR A 218 -8.32 18.57 10.73
C THR A 218 -7.47 19.79 11.10
N GLN A 219 -6.15 19.67 11.10
CA GLN A 219 -5.24 20.77 11.43
C GLN A 219 -5.23 21.85 10.34
N PHE A 220 -5.26 21.44 9.07
CA PHE A 220 -5.34 22.35 7.92
C PHE A 220 -6.61 23.21 7.98
N MET A 221 -7.77 22.59 8.16
CA MET A 221 -9.05 23.30 8.27
C MET A 221 -9.15 24.18 9.52
N ALA A 222 -8.39 23.88 10.56
CA ALA A 222 -8.28 24.71 11.76
C ALA A 222 -7.28 25.88 11.60
N GLY A 223 -6.65 26.05 10.43
CA GLY A 223 -5.62 27.07 10.19
C GLY A 223 -4.34 26.84 11.00
N LYS A 224 -4.13 25.63 11.54
CA LYS A 224 -2.98 25.29 12.40
C LYS A 224 -1.75 24.85 11.63
N LEU A 225 -1.90 24.61 10.33
CA LEU A 225 -0.79 24.31 9.43
C LEU A 225 -0.52 25.58 8.61
N ASN A 226 0.61 26.24 8.88
CA ASN A 226 1.19 27.17 7.92
C ASN A 226 1.62 26.32 6.73
N THR A 227 1.07 26.53 5.53
CA THR A 227 1.55 25.82 4.32
C THR A 227 3.00 26.21 4.05
N PRO A 228 4.00 25.34 4.32
CA PRO A 228 5.34 25.60 3.83
C PRO A 228 5.38 25.02 2.42
N HIS A 229 5.71 25.86 1.45
CA HIS A 229 6.17 25.52 0.09
C HIS A 229 6.22 24.01 -0.25
N PHE A 230 5.11 23.47 -0.77
CA PHE A 230 5.13 22.25 -1.57
C PHE A 230 4.73 22.63 -3.00
N PHE A 231 5.71 23.16 -3.73
CA PHE A 231 5.81 23.14 -5.19
C PHE A 231 7.24 22.73 -5.53
#